data_AF-A0A529R370-F1
#
_entry.id   AF-A0A529R370-F1
#
_cell.length_a   1.000
_cell.length_b   1.000
_cell.length_c   1.000
_cell.angle_alpha   90.00
_cell.angle_beta   90.00
_cell.angle_gamma   90.00
#
_symmetry.space_group_name_H-M   'P 1'
#
loop_
_entity.id
_entity.type
_entity.pdbx_description
1 polymer ?
#
loop_
_entity_poly.entity_id
_entity_poly.type
_entity_poly.pdbx_seq_one_letter_code
_entity_poly.pdbx_strand_id
1 'polypeptide(L)' 'MSGEAGAIDQAALAPYLEAHVSGFADLSAIEKFKSGQSNPTYLLTAASGRYVLRAKPPGQLLKSAHQVDR' A
#
# COMPACT_ATOMS: atom_id res chain seq x y z
N MET A 1 -18.33 8.35 -16.38
CA MET A 1 -17.03 7.65 -16.39
C MET A 1 -16.73 7.27 -14.95
N SER A 2 -16.93 5.99 -14.61
CA SER A 2 -16.79 5.51 -13.23
C SER A 2 -15.31 5.44 -12.88
N GLY A 3 -14.82 6.41 -12.09
CA GLY A 3 -13.49 6.35 -11.53
C GLY A 3 -13.43 5.27 -10.45
N GLU A 4 -12.70 4.20 -10.70
CA GLU A 4 -12.31 3.27 -9.64
C GLU A 4 -11.35 3.98 -8.67
N ALA A 5 -11.92 4.70 -7.69
CA ALA A 5 -11.21 5.41 -6.63
C ALA A 5 -10.55 4.47 -5.59
N GLY A 6 -9.94 3.37 -6.05
CA GLY A 6 -9.31 2.35 -5.20
C GLY A 6 -8.15 1.59 -5.84
N ALA A 7 -7.74 1.95 -7.06
CA ALA A 7 -6.54 1.45 -7.70
C ALA A 7 -5.32 2.22 -7.18
N ILE A 8 -4.29 1.49 -6.75
CA ILE A 8 -3.02 2.08 -6.34
C ILE A 8 -2.23 2.44 -7.59
N ASP A 9 -1.75 3.69 -7.67
CA ASP A 9 -0.92 4.15 -8.78
C ASP A 9 0.50 3.56 -8.66
N GLN A 10 0.83 2.65 -9.58
CA GLN A 10 2.13 1.98 -9.61
C GLN A 10 3.28 2.96 -9.86
N ALA A 11 3.08 3.95 -10.72
CA ALA A 11 4.13 4.90 -11.10
C ALA A 11 4.44 5.87 -9.95
N ALA A 12 3.45 6.21 -9.13
CA ALA A 12 3.67 6.98 -7.91
C ALA A 12 4.22 6.13 -6.75
N LEU A 13 3.80 4.87 -6.64
CA LEU A 13 4.19 4.00 -5.54
C LEU A 13 5.63 3.46 -5.67
N ALA A 14 6.09 3.14 -6.88
CA ALA A 14 7.43 2.62 -7.12
C ALA A 14 8.55 3.50 -6.52
N PRO A 15 8.69 4.79 -6.87
CA PRO A 15 9.74 5.64 -6.31
C PRO A 15 9.58 5.87 -4.81
N TYR A 16 8.34 5.87 -4.29
CA TYR A 16 8.10 5.96 -2.86
C TYR A 16 8.66 4.73 -2.12
N LEU A 17 8.40 3.53 -2.62
CA LEU A 17 8.89 2.30 -2.00
C LEU A 17 10.41 2.16 -2.13
N GLU A 18 10.99 2.54 -3.26
CA GLU A 18 12.45 2.57 -3.43
C GLU A 18 13.13 3.51 -2.42
N ALA A 19 12.49 4.65 -2.11
CA ALA A 19 13.00 5.61 -1.13
C ALA A 19 12.81 5.17 0.34
N HIS A 20 11.75 4.40 0.64
CA HIS A 20 11.38 4.06 2.03
C HIS A 20 11.70 2.61 2.44
N VAL A 21 11.91 1.71 1.48
CA VAL A 21 12.18 0.29 1.71
C VAL A 21 13.56 -0.04 1.15
N SER A 22 14.54 -0.20 2.03
CA SER A 22 15.90 -0.52 1.64
C SER A 22 15.95 -1.85 0.88
N GLY A 23 16.53 -1.82 -0.32
CA GLY A 23 16.63 -2.99 -1.20
C GLY A 23 15.37 -3.29 -2.01
N PHE A 24 14.34 -2.44 -1.95
CA PHE A 24 13.24 -2.49 -2.90
C PHE A 24 13.68 -1.92 -4.25
N ALA A 25 13.44 -2.64 -5.34
CA ALA A 25 13.80 -2.21 -6.68
C ALA A 25 12.85 -2.79 -7.74
N ASP A 26 12.50 -1.95 -8.72
CA ASP A 26 11.70 -2.31 -9.90
C ASP A 26 10.35 -2.97 -9.59
N LEU A 27 9.35 -2.16 -9.19
CA LEU A 27 7.98 -2.63 -8.99
C LEU A 27 7.34 -3.06 -10.33
N SER A 28 7.12 -4.37 -10.48
CA SER A 28 6.63 -4.98 -11.71
C SER A 28 5.10 -5.15 -11.74
N ALA A 29 4.48 -5.50 -10.61
CA ALA A 29 3.03 -5.73 -10.54
C ALA A 29 2.43 -5.39 -9.17
N ILE A 30 1.16 -4.99 -9.17
CA ILE A 30 0.34 -4.75 -7.99
C ILE A 30 -0.95 -5.56 -8.13
N GLU A 31 -1.19 -6.48 -7.19
CA GLU A 31 -2.40 -7.30 -7.16
C GLU A 31 -3.17 -7.05 -5.87
N LYS A 32 -4.45 -6.68 -5.97
CA LYS A 32 -5.31 -6.52 -4.80
C LYS A 32 -5.82 -7.90 -4.34
N PHE A 33 -5.64 -8.21 -3.06
CA PHE A 33 -6.27 -9.39 -2.47
C PHE A 33 -7.80 -9.20 -2.46
N LYS A 34 -8.53 -10.20 -2.95
CA LYS A 34 -10.01 -10.17 -3.05
C LYS A 34 -10.72 -10.31 -1.70
N SER A 35 -10.01 -10.65 -0.63
CA SER A 35 -10.54 -10.88 0.72
C SER A 35 -10.19 -9.73 1.68
N GLY A 36 -11.19 -9.16 2.34
CA GLY A 36 -11.03 -8.16 3.41
C GLY A 36 -11.41 -6.73 3.01
N GLN A 37 -12.67 -6.35 3.22
CA GLN A 37 -13.15 -4.98 3.05
C GLN A 37 -12.58 -4.01 4.09
N SER A 38 -12.24 -4.49 5.29
CA SER A 38 -11.81 -3.64 6.41
C SER A 38 -10.32 -3.25 6.35
N ASN A 39 -9.49 -3.95 5.59
CA ASN A 39 -8.06 -3.62 5.49
C ASN A 39 -7.51 -4.04 4.11
N PRO A 40 -7.60 -3.16 3.11
CA PRO A 40 -7.19 -3.50 1.75
C PRO A 40 -5.72 -3.89 1.74
N THR A 41 -5.49 -5.12 1.29
CA THR A 41 -4.17 -5.73 1.20
C THR A 41 -3.83 -5.90 -0.28
N TYR A 42 -2.59 -5.61 -0.64
CA TYR A 42 -2.08 -5.68 -2.00
C TYR A 42 -0.78 -6.49 -1.99
N LEU A 43 -0.61 -7.37 -2.96
CA LEU A 43 0.65 -8.03 -3.25
C LEU A 43 1.41 -7.17 -4.26
N LEU A 44 2.63 -6.82 -3.92
CA LEU A 44 3.56 -6.13 -4.79
C LEU A 44 4.61 -7.14 -5.25
N THR A 45 4.78 -7.26 -6.56
CA THR A 45 5.86 -8.06 -7.13
C THR A 45 6.87 -7.09 -7.73
N ALA A 46 8.11 -7.18 -7.25
CA ALA A 46 9.22 -6.36 -7.70
C ALA A 46 10.42 -7.24 -8.06
N ALA A 47 11.42 -6.70 -8.77
CA ALA A 47 12.63 -7.46 -9.10
C ALA A 47 13.39 -7.88 -7.83
N SER A 48 13.31 -7.05 -6.78
CA SER A 48 13.88 -7.34 -5.46
C SER A 48 13.14 -8.43 -4.66
N GLY A 49 11.92 -8.81 -5.07
CA GLY A 49 11.12 -9.84 -4.42
C GLY A 49 9.63 -9.54 -4.34
N ARG A 50 8.92 -10.27 -3.47
CA ARG A 50 7.48 -10.11 -3.25
C ARG A 50 7.24 -9.42 -1.91
N TYR A 51 6.37 -8.41 -1.92
CA TYR A 51 6.03 -7.61 -0.76
C TYR A 51 4.51 -7.56 -0.58
N VAL A 52 4.06 -7.37 0.66
CA VAL A 52 2.64 -7.22 0.96
C VAL A 52 2.39 -5.83 1.51
N LEU A 53 1.63 -5.03 0.78
CA LEU A 53 1.21 -3.69 1.18
C LEU A 53 -0.15 -3.77 1.86
N ARG A 54 -0.21 -3.34 3.12
CA ARG A 54 -1.47 -3.20 3.86
C ARG A 54 -1.79 -1.71 3.98
N ALA A 55 -2.81 -1.26 3.26
CA ALA A 55 -3.31 0.10 3.41
C ALA A 55 -4.37 0.14 4.53
N LYS A 56 -4.38 1.23 5.29
CA LYS A 56 -5.49 1.49 6.22
C LYS A 56 -6.74 1.83 5.40
N PRO A 57 -7.94 1.37 5.80
CA PRO A 57 -9.18 1.71 5.11
C PRO A 57 -9.35 3.24 5.08
N PRO A 58 -9.95 3.81 4.02
CA PRO A 58 -10.36 5.21 3.98
C PRO A 58 -11.59 5.40 4.91
N GLY A 59 -11.35 5.27 6.21
CA GLY A 59 -12.23 5.68 7.28
C GLY A 59 -11.54 6.82 8.01
N GLN A 60 -12.30 7.87 8.30
CA GLN A 60 -11.89 9.04 9.07
C GLN A 60 -10.89 8.62 10.17
N LEU A 61 -9.67 9.16 10.11
CA LEU A 61 -8.77 9.21 11.26
C LEU A 61 -9.55 9.93 12.36
N LEU A 62 -10.33 9.17 13.15
CA LEU A 62 -10.75 9.66 14.45
C LEU A 62 -9.46 10.02 15.15
N LYS A 63 -9.33 11.30 15.48
CA LYS A 63 -8.24 11.87 16.27
C LYS A 63 -8.17 11.14 17.61
N SER A 64 -7.52 9.99 17.60
CA SER A 64 -6.86 9.42 18.76
C SER A 64 -5.45 9.11 18.31
N ALA A 65 -4.73 10.19 18.01
CA ALA A 65 -3.36 10.28 18.43
C ALA A 65 -3.33 9.94 19.92
N HIS A 66 -2.81 8.78 20.27
CA HIS A 66 -2.09 8.64 21.52
C HIS A 66 -0.73 8.08 21.13
N GLN A 67 0.26 8.96 21.29
CA GLN A 67 1.65 8.58 21.50
C GLN A 67 1.66 7.39 22.45
N VAL A 68 2.39 6.34 22.10
CA VAL A 68 2.95 5.45 23.10
C VAL A 68 3.92 6.31 23.91
N ASP A 69 3.48 6.77 25.08
CA ASP A 69 4.37 7.14 26.18
C ASP A 69 4.74 5.85 26.91
N ARG A 70 6.06 5.67 27.04
CA ARG A 70 6.82 4.66 27.79
C ARG A 70 6.97 3.26 27.24
#